data_AF-A0A7X3D9E5-F1
#
_entry.id   AF-A0A7X3D9E5-F1
#
_cell.length_a   1.000
_cell.length_b   1.000
_cell.length_c   1.000
_cell.angle_alpha   90.00
_cell.angle_beta   90.00
_cell.angle_gamma   90.00
#
_symmetry.space_group_name_H-M   'P 1'
#
loop_
_entity.id
_entity.type
_entity.pdbx_description
1 polymer ?
#
loop_
_entity_poly.entity_id
_entity_poly.type
_entity_poly.pdbx_seq_one_letter_code
_entity_poly.pdbx_strand_id
1 'polypeptide(L)'
;MFVGKSAVRDMANEIDKVVREIDQLTQSKIDRVSDKIDSELNSCGRELASASNTISQIKPLLDRLVAQVGQNAPDHVQVLVTSIAQEVMSKVTSTNANIDEVQRNIKDVDKLTNEIDSLTDEIDKLTNKIDEITDKYQK
;
A
#
# COMPACT_ATOMS: atom_id res chain seq x y z
N MET A 1 -12.09 -45.74 25.91
CA MET A 1 -12.36 -45.97 24.48
C MET A 1 -11.01 -45.85 23.78
N PHE A 2 -10.40 -46.95 23.34
CA PHE A 2 -9.11 -46.91 22.65
C PHE A 2 -9.37 -46.61 21.17
N VAL A 3 -8.86 -45.48 20.68
CA VAL A 3 -8.91 -45.16 19.24
C VAL A 3 -7.96 -46.12 18.52
N GLY A 4 -8.45 -46.84 17.52
CA GLY A 4 -7.65 -47.81 16.76
C GLY A 4 -6.60 -47.13 15.88
N LYS A 5 -5.46 -47.80 15.62
CA LYS A 5 -4.35 -47.28 14.79
C LYS A 5 -4.82 -46.75 13.42
N SER A 6 -5.81 -47.40 12.80
CA SER A 6 -6.41 -46.96 11.53
C SER A 6 -7.07 -45.58 11.65
N ALA A 7 -7.87 -45.36 12.68
CA ALA A 7 -8.59 -44.09 12.87
C ALA A 7 -7.63 -42.92 13.14
N VAL A 8 -6.50 -43.18 13.82
CA VAL A 8 -5.45 -42.17 14.03
C VAL A 8 -4.74 -41.83 12.72
N ARG A 9 -4.45 -42.83 11.88
CA ARG A 9 -3.85 -42.62 10.55
C ARG A 9 -4.78 -41.85 9.62
N ASP A 10 -6.07 -42.19 9.61
CA ASP A 10 -7.07 -41.48 8.79
C ASP A 10 -7.19 -40.02 9.22
N MET A 11 -7.22 -39.76 10.54
CA MET A 11 -7.19 -38.40 11.08
C MET A 11 -5.95 -37.61 10.66
N ALA A 12 -4.76 -38.23 10.73
CA ALA A 12 -3.52 -37.59 10.28
C ALA A 12 -3.56 -37.23 8.79
N ASN A 13 -4.10 -38.10 7.93
CA ASN A 13 -4.27 -37.80 6.51
C ASN A 13 -5.22 -36.62 6.24
N GLU A 14 -6.30 -36.49 7.02
CA GLU A 14 -7.20 -35.34 6.90
C GLU A 14 -6.54 -34.05 7.38
N ILE A 15 -5.70 -34.10 8.43
CA ILE A 15 -4.91 -32.95 8.88
C ILE A 15 -3.94 -32.49 7.78
N ASP A 16 -3.22 -33.41 7.12
CA ASP A 16 -2.29 -33.05 6.03
C ASP A 16 -3.00 -32.37 4.86
N LYS A 17 -4.25 -32.77 4.55
CA LYS A 17 -5.05 -32.08 3.51
C LYS A 17 -5.31 -30.63 3.90
N VAL A 18 -5.70 -30.40 5.17
CA VAL A 18 -5.93 -29.05 5.69
C VAL A 18 -4.63 -28.23 5.69
N VAL A 19 -3.50 -28.83 6.09
CA VAL A 19 -2.19 -28.17 6.03
C VAL A 19 -1.86 -27.71 4.62
N ARG A 20 -2.02 -28.58 3.62
CA ARG A 20 -1.80 -28.22 2.21
C ARG A 20 -2.72 -27.09 1.73
N GLU A 21 -3.96 -27.05 2.20
CA GLU A 21 -4.87 -25.95 1.89
C GLU A 21 -4.41 -24.63 2.53
N ILE A 22 -3.88 -24.68 3.76
CA ILE A 22 -3.27 -23.52 4.44
C ILE A 22 -2.06 -23.02 3.66
N ASP A 23 -1.11 -23.92 3.32
CA ASP A 23 0.09 -23.55 2.56
C ASP A 23 -0.26 -22.95 1.18
N GLN A 24 -1.28 -23.51 0.51
CA GLN A 24 -1.74 -22.95 -0.76
C GLN A 24 -2.32 -21.53 -0.56
N LEU A 25 -3.02 -21.29 0.54
CA LEU A 25 -3.60 -19.99 0.84
C LEU A 25 -2.52 -18.96 1.17
N THR A 26 -1.53 -19.31 2.00
CA THR A 26 -0.42 -18.42 2.33
C THR A 26 0.43 -18.14 1.09
N GLN A 27 1.03 -19.17 0.49
CA GLN A 27 2.02 -19.01 -0.58
C GLN A 27 1.45 -18.52 -1.92
N SER A 28 0.22 -18.91 -2.27
CA SER A 28 -0.32 -18.61 -3.61
C SER A 28 -1.33 -17.48 -3.63
N LYS A 29 -1.96 -17.16 -2.49
CA LYS A 29 -3.02 -16.12 -2.46
C LYS A 29 -2.58 -14.91 -1.66
N ILE A 30 -2.10 -15.10 -0.43
CA ILE A 30 -1.69 -13.98 0.41
C ILE A 30 -0.46 -13.32 -0.20
N ASP A 31 0.61 -14.06 -0.45
CA ASP A 31 1.86 -13.49 -1.00
C ASP A 31 1.64 -12.76 -2.33
N ARG A 32 0.85 -13.35 -3.23
CA ARG A 32 0.52 -12.70 -4.52
C ARG A 32 -0.26 -11.40 -4.36
N VAL A 33 -1.12 -11.32 -3.34
CA VAL A 33 -1.87 -10.10 -3.05
C VAL A 33 -0.95 -9.07 -2.41
N SER A 34 -0.08 -9.46 -1.48
CA SER A 34 0.96 -8.60 -0.89
C SER A 34 1.87 -8.00 -1.97
N ASP A 35 2.45 -8.84 -2.84
CA ASP A 35 3.29 -8.41 -3.96
C ASP A 35 2.59 -7.39 -4.86
N LYS A 36 1.30 -7.62 -5.13
CA LYS A 36 0.50 -6.72 -5.95
C LYS A 36 0.27 -5.39 -5.23
N ILE A 37 -0.04 -5.41 -3.94
CA ILE A 37 -0.19 -4.19 -3.15
C ILE A 37 1.11 -3.38 -3.21
N ASP A 38 2.27 -4.01 -2.97
CA ASP A 38 3.55 -3.32 -2.99
C ASP A 38 3.85 -2.70 -4.36
N SER A 39 3.56 -3.42 -5.45
CA SER A 39 3.72 -2.88 -6.81
C SER A 39 2.83 -1.66 -7.07
N GLU A 40 1.55 -1.74 -6.67
CA GLU A 40 0.58 -0.64 -6.85
C GLU A 40 0.95 0.57 -5.98
N LEU A 41 1.37 0.35 -4.73
CA LEU A 41 1.85 1.40 -3.82
C LEU A 41 3.08 2.10 -4.38
N ASN A 42 4.04 1.34 -4.92
CA ASN A 42 5.22 1.89 -5.57
C ASN A 42 4.87 2.72 -6.81
N SER A 43 3.87 2.29 -7.61
CA SER A 43 3.38 3.08 -8.73
C SER A 43 2.72 4.37 -8.27
N CYS A 44 1.82 4.28 -7.29
CA CYS A 44 1.14 5.43 -6.69
C CYS A 44 2.15 6.45 -6.14
N GLY A 45 3.19 5.99 -5.43
CA GLY A 45 4.25 6.84 -4.91
C GLY A 45 4.99 7.63 -5.99
N ARG A 46 5.30 7.00 -7.13
CA ARG A 46 5.92 7.67 -8.28
C ARG A 46 4.99 8.70 -8.93
N GLU A 47 3.72 8.35 -9.10
CA GLU A 47 2.72 9.27 -9.67
C GLU A 47 2.50 10.50 -8.78
N LEU A 48 2.42 10.31 -7.47
CA LEU A 48 2.32 11.42 -6.51
C LEU A 48 3.55 12.33 -6.54
N ALA A 49 4.76 11.76 -6.65
CA ALA A 49 5.98 12.53 -6.80
C ALA A 49 5.97 13.37 -8.09
N SER A 50 5.50 12.79 -9.20
CA SER A 50 5.32 13.51 -10.47
C SER A 50 4.28 14.63 -10.37
N ALA A 51 3.15 14.38 -9.71
CA ALA A 51 2.11 15.37 -9.46
C ALA A 51 2.63 16.54 -8.60
N SER A 52 3.34 16.24 -7.51
CA SER A 52 3.97 17.25 -6.64
C SER A 52 4.96 18.14 -7.40
N ASN A 53 5.81 17.53 -8.24
CA ASN A 53 6.74 18.27 -9.09
C ASN A 53 6.00 19.22 -10.07
N THR A 54 4.90 18.76 -10.66
CA THR A 54 4.08 19.55 -11.59
C THR A 54 3.40 20.72 -10.85
N ILE A 55 2.78 20.45 -9.70
CA ILE A 55 2.11 21.45 -8.88
C ILE A 55 3.10 22.52 -8.38
N SER A 56 4.32 22.11 -8.05
CA SER A 56 5.39 23.04 -7.64
C SER A 56 5.76 24.06 -8.73
N GLN A 57 5.48 23.78 -10.01
CA GLN A 57 5.69 24.73 -11.11
C GLN A 57 4.61 25.82 -11.17
N ILE A 58 3.47 25.67 -10.48
CA ILE A 58 2.39 26.67 -10.53
C ILE A 58 2.85 27.99 -9.91
N LYS A 59 3.60 27.95 -8.81
CA LYS A 59 4.10 29.16 -8.15
C LYS A 59 4.94 30.05 -9.09
N PRO A 60 6.03 29.57 -9.73
CA PRO A 60 6.81 30.43 -10.62
C PRO A 60 6.02 30.93 -11.84
N LEU A 61 5.04 30.16 -12.34
CA LEU A 61 4.15 30.62 -13.40
C LEU A 61 3.23 31.76 -12.94
N LEU A 62 2.67 31.67 -11.73
CA LEU A 62 1.87 32.74 -11.14
C LEU A 62 2.70 33.97 -10.81
N ASP A 63 3.91 33.80 -10.26
CA ASP A 63 4.84 34.91 -10.01
C ASP A 63 5.12 35.67 -11.31
N ARG A 64 5.34 34.94 -12.42
CA ARG A 64 5.53 35.54 -13.76
C ARG A 64 4.26 36.24 -14.27
N LEU A 65 3.08 35.64 -14.10
CA LEU A 65 1.80 36.23 -14.49
C LEU A 65 1.58 37.58 -13.77
N VAL A 66 1.76 37.60 -12.45
CA VAL A 66 1.61 38.81 -11.63
C VAL A 66 2.64 39.87 -12.03
N ALA A 67 3.89 39.49 -12.28
CA ALA A 67 4.93 40.44 -12.70
C ALA A 67 4.66 41.05 -14.10
N GLN A 68 4.24 40.24 -15.07
CA GLN A 68 4.09 40.68 -16.47
C GLN A 68 2.75 41.36 -16.74
N VAL A 69 1.66 40.80 -16.21
CA VAL A 69 0.30 41.30 -16.44
C VAL A 69 -0.11 42.26 -15.31
N GLY A 70 0.21 41.91 -14.06
CA GLY A 70 -0.20 42.71 -12.91
C GLY A 70 0.41 44.11 -12.90
N GLN A 71 1.68 44.30 -13.25
CA GLN A 71 2.32 45.62 -13.08
C GLN A 71 1.87 46.70 -14.08
N ASN A 72 1.43 46.32 -15.28
CA ASN A 72 1.10 47.27 -16.36
C ASN A 72 -0.39 47.30 -16.71
N ALA A 73 -1.23 46.54 -16.01
CA ALA A 73 -2.67 46.49 -16.26
C ALA A 73 -3.43 47.59 -15.48
N PRO A 74 -4.65 47.97 -15.89
CA PRO A 74 -5.52 48.84 -15.10
C PRO A 74 -5.78 48.27 -13.69
N ASP A 75 -5.97 49.14 -12.69
CA ASP A 75 -6.08 48.75 -11.26
C ASP A 75 -7.02 47.57 -10.99
N HIS A 76 -8.21 47.58 -11.60
CA HIS A 76 -9.20 46.51 -11.42
C HIS A 76 -8.70 45.14 -11.90
N VAL A 77 -7.88 45.12 -12.96
CA VAL A 77 -7.23 43.90 -13.46
C VAL A 77 -6.12 43.45 -12.52
N GLN A 78 -5.32 44.39 -11.98
CA GLN A 78 -4.25 44.05 -11.02
C GLN A 78 -4.82 43.36 -9.77
N VAL A 79 -5.92 43.92 -9.23
CA VAL A 79 -6.63 43.36 -8.07
C VAL A 79 -7.17 41.97 -8.38
N LEU A 80 -7.83 41.80 -9.53
CA LEU A 80 -8.39 40.52 -9.94
C LEU A 80 -7.29 39.45 -10.11
N VAL A 81 -6.21 39.77 -10.81
CA VAL A 81 -5.08 38.85 -11.04
C VAL A 81 -4.43 38.46 -9.72
N THR A 82 -4.22 39.41 -8.81
CA THR A 82 -3.63 39.13 -7.50
C THR A 82 -4.54 38.24 -6.65
N SER A 83 -5.85 38.51 -6.65
CA SER A 83 -6.84 37.71 -5.93
C SER A 83 -6.89 36.25 -6.44
N ILE A 84 -6.94 36.07 -7.77
CA ILE A 84 -6.91 34.74 -8.38
C ILE A 84 -5.60 34.02 -8.06
N ALA A 85 -4.46 34.72 -8.15
CA ALA A 85 -3.16 34.12 -7.82
C ALA A 85 -3.11 33.63 -6.37
N GLN A 86 -3.66 34.40 -5.42
CA GLN A 86 -3.77 34.00 -4.02
C GLN A 86 -4.67 32.78 -3.84
N GLU A 87 -5.84 32.73 -4.49
CA GLU A 87 -6.75 31.58 -4.42
C GLU A 87 -6.08 30.31 -4.99
N VAL A 88 -5.43 30.42 -6.15
CA VAL A 88 -4.71 29.29 -6.75
C VAL A 88 -3.58 28.83 -5.83
N MET A 89 -2.80 29.74 -5.24
CA MET A 89 -1.73 29.37 -4.30
C MET A 89 -2.27 28.69 -3.03
N SER A 90 -3.43 29.11 -2.54
CA SER A 90 -4.10 28.42 -1.43
C SER A 90 -4.46 26.98 -1.81
N LYS A 91 -5.03 26.77 -3.01
CA LYS A 91 -5.36 25.42 -3.51
C LYS A 91 -4.12 24.57 -3.73
N VAL A 92 -3.05 25.14 -4.29
CA VAL A 92 -1.75 24.47 -4.45
C VAL A 92 -1.22 23.98 -3.11
N THR A 93 -1.27 24.82 -2.08
CA THR A 93 -0.81 24.47 -0.73
C THR A 93 -1.63 23.31 -0.16
N SER A 94 -2.96 23.38 -0.25
CA SER A 94 -3.83 22.28 0.21
C SER A 94 -3.61 20.99 -0.56
N THR A 95 -3.45 21.05 -1.88
CA THR A 95 -3.18 19.86 -2.70
C THR A 95 -1.84 19.22 -2.35
N ASN A 96 -0.79 20.02 -2.12
CA ASN A 96 0.49 19.48 -1.66
C ASN A 96 0.38 18.80 -0.30
N ALA A 97 -0.37 19.37 0.65
CA ALA A 97 -0.61 18.74 1.94
C ALA A 97 -1.34 17.39 1.80
N ASN A 98 -2.31 17.30 0.90
CA ASN A 98 -3.00 16.05 0.60
C ASN A 98 -2.06 15.01 -0.04
N ILE A 99 -1.17 15.43 -0.96
CA ILE A 99 -0.17 14.55 -1.55
C ILE A 99 0.76 13.98 -0.47
N ASP A 100 1.24 14.84 0.44
CA ASP A 100 2.11 14.41 1.55
C ASP A 100 1.40 13.42 2.48
N GLU A 101 0.10 13.62 2.72
CA GLU A 101 -0.73 12.68 3.49
C GLU A 101 -0.85 11.32 2.80
N VAL A 102 -1.16 11.30 1.50
CA VAL A 102 -1.24 10.03 0.76
C VAL A 102 0.12 9.32 0.72
N GLN A 103 1.22 10.06 0.59
CA GLN A 103 2.57 9.48 0.70
C GLN A 103 2.86 8.85 2.06
N ARG A 104 2.33 9.41 3.15
CA ARG A 104 2.40 8.78 4.49
C ARG A 104 1.55 7.51 4.53
N ASN A 105 0.33 7.56 4.03
CA ASN A 105 -0.56 6.40 3.99
C ASN A 105 0.07 5.25 3.19
N ILE A 106 0.74 5.52 2.07
CA ILE A 106 1.48 4.51 1.31
C ILE A 106 2.52 3.80 2.18
N LYS A 107 3.30 4.56 2.96
CA LYS A 107 4.31 3.99 3.87
C LYS A 107 3.69 3.17 5.00
N ASP A 108 2.49 3.52 5.44
CA ASP A 108 1.81 2.76 6.48
C ASP A 108 1.23 1.46 5.93
N VAL A 109 0.70 1.45 4.70
CA VAL A 109 0.28 0.21 4.05
C VAL A 109 1.48 -0.69 3.75
N ASP A 110 2.62 -0.13 3.33
CA ASP A 110 3.88 -0.89 3.14
C ASP A 110 4.36 -1.58 4.43
N LYS A 111 4.18 -0.96 5.60
CA LYS A 111 4.46 -1.65 6.87
C LYS A 111 3.49 -2.80 7.13
N LEU A 112 2.21 -2.63 6.78
CA LEU A 112 1.20 -3.66 6.96
C LEU A 112 1.44 -4.86 6.02
N THR A 113 1.92 -4.64 4.80
CA THR A 113 2.30 -5.75 3.90
C THR A 113 3.49 -6.53 4.46
N ASN A 114 4.51 -5.84 4.98
CA ASN A 114 5.62 -6.50 5.68
C ASN A 114 5.19 -7.30 6.94
N GLU A 115 4.19 -6.81 7.68
CA GLU A 115 3.61 -7.53 8.82
C GLU A 115 2.85 -8.79 8.36
N ILE A 116 2.11 -8.71 7.26
CA ILE A 116 1.44 -9.86 6.64
C ILE A 116 2.46 -10.93 6.25
N ASP A 117 3.59 -10.55 5.63
CA ASP A 117 4.64 -11.50 5.25
C ASP A 117 5.23 -12.21 6.48
N SER A 118 5.46 -11.46 7.56
CA SER A 118 5.94 -12.02 8.83
C SER A 118 4.94 -13.02 9.43
N LEU A 119 3.63 -12.75 9.34
CA LEU A 119 2.58 -13.65 9.80
C LEU A 119 2.50 -14.90 8.92
N THR A 120 2.65 -14.77 7.60
CA THR A 120 2.75 -15.91 6.68
C THR A 120 3.92 -16.82 7.04
N ASP A 121 5.10 -16.26 7.31
CA ASP A 121 6.28 -17.02 7.78
C ASP A 121 6.03 -17.77 9.09
N GLU A 122 5.25 -17.20 10.01
CA GLU A 122 4.86 -17.87 11.25
C GLU A 122 3.88 -19.02 11.02
N ILE A 123 2.91 -18.84 10.11
CA ILE A 123 1.97 -19.89 9.70
C ILE A 123 2.75 -21.06 9.09
N ASP A 124 3.68 -20.79 8.17
CA ASP A 124 4.50 -21.82 7.52
C ASP A 124 5.32 -22.61 8.56
N LYS A 125 5.85 -21.96 9.61
CA LYS A 125 6.53 -22.68 10.71
C LYS A 125 5.59 -23.58 11.51
N LEU A 126 4.34 -23.18 11.67
CA LEU A 126 3.34 -23.98 12.39
C LEU A 126 2.83 -25.15 11.55
N THR A 127 2.60 -24.95 10.25
CA THR A 127 2.19 -26.04 9.33
C THR A 127 3.26 -27.11 9.25
N ASN A 128 4.54 -26.72 9.10
CA ASN A 128 5.66 -27.66 9.14
C ASN A 128 5.72 -28.50 10.45
N LYS A 129 5.41 -27.89 11.60
CA LYS A 129 5.34 -28.63 12.88
C LYS A 129 4.17 -29.62 12.91
N ILE A 130 3.05 -29.27 12.30
CA ILE A 130 1.89 -30.17 12.20
C ILE A 130 2.26 -31.37 11.33
N ASP A 131 2.90 -31.15 10.19
CA ASP A 131 3.39 -32.21 9.29
C ASP A 131 4.34 -33.17 10.02
N GLU A 132 5.31 -32.64 10.79
CA GLU A 132 6.20 -33.47 11.60
C GLU A 132 5.47 -34.34 12.65
N ILE A 133 4.31 -33.87 13.13
CA ILE A 133 3.48 -34.61 14.08
C ILE A 133 2.67 -35.68 13.35
N THR A 134 1.98 -35.34 12.26
CA THR A 134 1.14 -36.29 11.50
C THR A 134 1.97 -37.42 10.89
N ASP A 135 3.17 -37.12 10.40
CA ASP A 135 4.15 -38.09 9.91
C ASP A 135 4.49 -39.19 10.91
N LYS A 136 4.50 -38.87 12.23
CA LYS A 136 4.78 -39.86 13.28
C LYS A 136 3.64 -40.87 13.45
N TYR A 137 2.42 -40.48 13.12
CA TYR A 137 1.22 -41.31 13.29
C TYR A 137 0.81 -42.07 12.02
N GLN A 138 1.39 -41.73 10.88
CA GLN A 138 1.15 -42.41 9.60
C GLN A 138 2.12 -43.57 9.32
N LYS A 139 3.18 -43.72 10.12
CA LYS A 139 4.12 -44.86 10.09
C LYS A 139 3.53 -46.13 10.73
#